data_AF-A0A6I6JDL9-F1
#
_entry.id   AF-A0A6I6JDL9-F1
#
_cell.length_a   1.000
_cell.length_b   1.000
_cell.length_c   1.000
_cell.angle_alpha   90.00
_cell.angle_beta   90.00
_cell.angle_gamma   90.00
#
_symmetry.space_group_name_H-M   'P 1'
#
loop_
_entity.id
_entity.type
_entity.pdbx_description
1 polymer ?
#
loop_
_entity_poly.entity_id
_entity_poly.type
_entity_poly.pdbx_seq_one_letter_code
_entity_poly.pdbx_strand_id
1 'polypeptide(L)'
;MPYIGCTQKLLSEIKPAQILEPADKRGLQGWHGNIFRFFRRKSVLLVNDETRFAVFMPGLVKKDFINFDKVFIEHFEIALLGVEATSAQIAKAKLLLGPFSYGKTHIRSVLGTMNDMKFNMEYMLINRLGHLPKTRGEIQWITGLLNETPYSGKDIDNCVFAERDMLRLIDGAEKS
;
A
#
# COMPACT_ATOMS: atom_id res chain seq x y z
N MET A 1 -7.33 -2.98 15.20
CA MET A 1 -7.92 -2.59 13.90
C MET A 1 -6.96 -1.64 13.20
N PRO A 2 -6.31 -2.07 12.10
CA PRO A 2 -5.48 -1.21 11.26
C PRO A 2 -6.25 -0.01 10.70
N TYR A 3 -5.56 1.10 10.45
CA TYR A 3 -6.09 2.37 9.96
C TYR A 3 -5.48 2.72 8.61
N ILE A 4 -6.32 3.17 7.66
CA ILE A 4 -5.90 3.67 6.36
C ILE A 4 -6.25 5.15 6.21
N GLY A 5 -5.22 6.01 6.27
CA GLY A 5 -5.29 7.43 5.99
C GLY A 5 -5.44 7.70 4.49
N CYS A 6 -6.66 7.95 4.06
CA CYS A 6 -7.01 8.06 2.64
C CYS A 6 -7.06 9.51 2.17
N THR A 7 -6.59 9.75 0.94
CA THR A 7 -6.90 11.02 0.27
C THR A 7 -8.40 11.17 0.06
N GLN A 8 -8.87 12.42 -0.09
CA GLN A 8 -10.29 12.70 -0.31
C GLN A 8 -10.87 11.96 -1.54
N LYS A 9 -10.05 11.80 -2.60
CA LYS A 9 -10.45 11.06 -3.81
C LYS A 9 -10.59 9.56 -3.56
N LEU A 10 -9.79 8.97 -2.67
CA LEU A 10 -9.91 7.55 -2.33
C LEU A 10 -11.11 7.33 -1.41
N LEU A 11 -11.32 8.20 -0.42
CA LEU A 11 -12.49 8.13 0.48
C LEU A 11 -13.82 8.20 -0.29
N SER A 12 -13.90 9.03 -1.33
CA SER A 12 -15.13 9.14 -2.14
C SER A 12 -15.43 7.90 -2.98
N GLU A 13 -14.44 7.06 -3.23
CA GLU A 13 -14.58 5.78 -3.93
C GLU A 13 -14.92 4.64 -2.97
N ILE A 14 -14.21 4.54 -1.83
CA ILE A 14 -14.43 3.51 -0.80
C ILE A 14 -15.78 3.71 -0.10
N LYS A 15 -16.12 4.96 0.24
CA LYS A 15 -17.35 5.33 0.99
C LYS A 15 -17.53 4.49 2.27
N PRO A 16 -16.55 4.52 3.20
CA PRO A 16 -16.65 3.77 4.43
C PRO A 16 -17.86 4.24 5.26
N ALA A 17 -18.46 3.33 6.04
CA ALA A 17 -19.62 3.64 6.88
C ALA A 17 -19.33 4.74 7.90
N GLN A 18 -18.07 4.83 8.37
CA GLN A 18 -17.58 5.87 9.26
C GLN A 18 -16.21 6.36 8.77
N ILE A 19 -15.99 7.66 8.86
CA ILE A 19 -14.69 8.30 8.66
C ILE A 19 -14.17 8.64 10.06
N LEU A 20 -13.11 7.96 10.48
CA LEU A 20 -12.53 8.10 11.81
C LEU A 20 -11.37 9.11 11.81
N GLU A 21 -11.18 9.76 12.95
CA GLU A 21 -10.00 10.60 13.18
C GLU A 21 -8.72 9.75 13.15
N PRO A 22 -7.57 10.36 12.83
CA PRO A 22 -6.29 9.67 12.79
C PRO A 22 -6.01 8.97 14.11
N ALA A 23 -5.79 7.65 14.05
CA ALA A 23 -5.31 6.88 15.18
C ALA A 23 -3.78 6.82 15.11
N ASP A 24 -3.08 6.97 16.25
CA ASP A 24 -1.65 6.67 16.35
C ASP A 24 -1.44 5.16 16.18
N LYS A 25 -1.45 4.71 14.93
CA LYS A 25 -1.23 3.31 14.54
C LYS A 25 0.20 3.13 14.11
N ARG A 26 0.84 2.13 14.72
CA ARG A 26 2.23 1.76 14.49
C ARG A 26 2.34 0.39 13.85
N GLY A 27 3.49 0.10 13.27
CA GLY A 27 3.80 -1.14 12.58
C GLY A 27 2.82 -1.45 11.44
N LEU A 28 2.32 -2.69 11.42
CA LEU A 28 1.37 -3.17 10.39
C LEU A 28 0.00 -2.48 10.45
N GLN A 29 -0.26 -1.68 11.50
CA GLN A 29 -1.57 -1.06 11.68
C GLN A 29 -1.70 0.31 11.00
N GLY A 30 -0.60 0.95 10.56
CA GLY A 30 -0.61 2.30 9.98
C GLY A 30 -0.35 2.31 8.47
N TRP A 31 -1.30 2.83 7.70
CA TRP A 31 -1.21 2.91 6.24
C TRP A 31 -1.76 4.22 5.70
N HIS A 32 -1.25 4.66 4.56
CA HIS A 32 -1.82 5.73 3.77
C HIS A 32 -2.19 5.27 2.36
N GLY A 33 -3.29 5.82 1.84
CA GLY A 33 -3.84 5.45 0.55
C GLY A 33 -4.13 6.62 -0.37
N ASN A 34 -3.75 6.45 -1.63
CA ASN A 34 -4.02 7.41 -2.70
C ASN A 34 -4.53 6.69 -3.94
N ILE A 35 -5.37 7.38 -4.71
CA ILE A 35 -5.95 6.88 -5.95
C ILE A 35 -5.46 7.71 -7.13
N PHE A 36 -5.06 7.01 -8.17
CA PHE A 36 -4.55 7.57 -9.41
C PHE A 36 -5.32 7.01 -10.61
N ARG A 37 -5.07 7.58 -11.79
CA ARG A 37 -5.57 7.03 -13.05
C ARG A 37 -4.40 6.73 -13.99
N PHE A 38 -4.24 5.47 -14.30
CA PHE A 38 -3.28 4.98 -15.30
C PHE A 38 -4.08 4.34 -16.43
N PHE A 39 -3.76 4.69 -17.69
CA PHE A 39 -4.49 4.20 -18.87
C PHE A 39 -6.02 4.33 -18.72
N ARG A 40 -6.48 5.48 -18.18
CA ARG A 40 -7.89 5.80 -17.89
C ARG A 40 -8.58 4.89 -16.85
N ARG A 41 -7.85 3.97 -16.21
CA ARG A 41 -8.34 3.07 -15.17
C ARG A 41 -7.93 3.57 -13.79
N LYS A 42 -8.81 3.43 -12.80
CA LYS A 42 -8.53 3.77 -11.41
C LYS A 42 -7.52 2.76 -10.86
N SER A 43 -6.50 3.23 -10.17
CA SER A 43 -5.56 2.36 -9.46
C SER A 43 -5.26 2.96 -8.10
N VAL A 44 -5.04 2.12 -7.11
CA VAL A 44 -4.76 2.55 -5.74
C VAL A 44 -3.35 2.14 -5.36
N LEU A 45 -2.66 3.04 -4.68
CA LEU A 45 -1.40 2.77 -4.02
C LEU A 45 -1.65 2.91 -2.52
N LEU A 46 -1.36 1.86 -1.76
CA LEU A 46 -1.25 1.93 -0.30
C LEU A 46 0.23 1.86 0.09
N VAL A 47 0.60 2.60 1.11
CA VAL A 47 1.97 2.66 1.63
C VAL A 47 1.91 2.54 3.16
N ASN A 48 2.73 1.67 3.73
CA ASN A 48 2.87 1.57 5.18
C ASN A 48 3.60 2.80 5.76
N ASP A 49 3.12 3.28 6.89
CA ASP A 49 3.55 4.56 7.48
C ASP A 49 4.94 4.53 8.10
N GLU A 50 5.47 3.35 8.42
CA GLU A 50 6.81 3.21 8.98
C GLU A 50 7.81 2.74 7.93
N THR A 51 7.46 1.69 7.18
CA THR A 51 8.41 1.01 6.30
C THR A 51 8.42 1.56 4.88
N ARG A 52 7.41 2.37 4.50
CA ARG A 52 7.14 2.77 3.12
C ARG A 52 6.85 1.59 2.17
N PHE A 53 6.54 0.43 2.71
CA PHE A 53 6.14 -0.71 1.89
C PHE A 53 4.89 -0.41 1.08
N ALA A 54 5.04 -0.47 -0.23
CA ALA A 54 4.04 -0.18 -1.22
C ALA A 54 3.22 -1.43 -1.58
N VAL A 55 1.93 -1.20 -1.80
CA VAL A 55 1.00 -2.18 -2.35
C VAL A 55 0.22 -1.51 -3.47
N PHE A 56 0.46 -1.94 -4.70
CA PHE A 56 -0.19 -1.40 -5.88
C PHE A 56 -1.37 -2.27 -6.34
N MET A 57 -2.53 -1.64 -6.48
CA MET A 57 -3.79 -2.25 -6.93
C MET A 57 -4.23 -1.62 -8.25
N PRO A 58 -3.87 -2.20 -9.41
CA PRO A 58 -4.20 -1.63 -10.71
C PRO A 58 -5.64 -1.91 -11.13
N GLY A 59 -6.27 -0.94 -11.79
CA GLY A 59 -7.42 -1.21 -12.66
C GLY A 59 -8.78 -1.39 -12.00
N LEU A 60 -8.89 -1.00 -10.73
CA LEU A 60 -10.05 -1.20 -9.87
C LEU A 60 -11.36 -0.65 -10.47
N VAL A 61 -12.42 -1.42 -10.28
CA VAL A 61 -13.81 -1.11 -10.63
C VAL A 61 -14.67 -0.95 -9.37
N LYS A 62 -15.92 -0.53 -9.53
CA LYS A 62 -16.83 -0.23 -8.40
C LYS A 62 -16.94 -1.38 -7.38
N LYS A 63 -17.04 -2.63 -7.84
CA LYS A 63 -17.13 -3.81 -6.95
C LYS A 63 -15.88 -4.02 -6.09
N ASP A 64 -14.72 -3.56 -6.56
CA ASP A 64 -13.46 -3.71 -5.85
C ASP A 64 -13.40 -2.72 -4.69
N PHE A 65 -13.88 -1.49 -4.87
CA PHE A 65 -14.00 -0.50 -3.78
C PHE A 65 -15.03 -0.90 -2.72
N ILE A 66 -16.10 -1.61 -3.10
CA ILE A 66 -17.06 -2.17 -2.13
C ILE A 66 -16.40 -3.25 -1.27
N ASN A 67 -15.44 -4.00 -1.82
CA ASN A 67 -14.73 -5.08 -1.14
C ASN A 67 -13.27 -4.71 -0.84
N PHE A 68 -13.00 -3.43 -0.59
CA PHE A 68 -11.64 -2.90 -0.63
C PHE A 68 -10.67 -3.60 0.35
N ASP A 69 -11.11 -3.92 1.57
CA ASP A 69 -10.33 -4.69 2.56
C ASP A 69 -9.79 -6.01 1.97
N LYS A 70 -10.65 -6.75 1.26
CA LYS A 70 -10.27 -8.02 0.62
C LYS A 70 -9.29 -7.79 -0.53
N VAL A 71 -9.56 -6.79 -1.38
CA VAL A 71 -8.69 -6.45 -2.52
C VAL A 71 -7.31 -6.02 -2.02
N PHE A 72 -7.25 -5.26 -0.92
CA PHE A 72 -6.00 -4.88 -0.30
C PHE A 72 -5.23 -6.12 0.20
N ILE A 73 -5.87 -7.00 0.98
CA ILE A 73 -5.21 -8.21 1.50
C ILE A 73 -4.67 -9.09 0.35
N GLU A 74 -5.42 -9.24 -0.73
CA GLU A 74 -4.98 -9.99 -1.93
C GLU A 74 -3.73 -9.38 -2.58
N HIS A 75 -3.69 -8.06 -2.75
CA HIS A 75 -2.53 -7.39 -3.37
C HIS A 75 -1.35 -7.25 -2.41
N PHE A 76 -1.61 -7.18 -1.11
CA PHE A 76 -0.55 -7.22 -0.11
C PHE A 76 0.16 -8.58 -0.11
N GLU A 77 -0.57 -9.68 -0.25
CA GLU A 77 0.02 -11.01 -0.44
C GLU A 77 0.89 -11.07 -1.72
N ILE A 78 0.44 -10.47 -2.83
CA ILE A 78 1.24 -10.36 -4.06
C ILE A 78 2.52 -9.56 -3.82
N ALA A 79 2.43 -8.43 -3.10
CA ALA A 79 3.57 -7.59 -2.76
C ALA A 79 4.58 -8.32 -1.88
N LEU A 80 4.11 -9.06 -0.85
CA LEU A 80 4.95 -9.86 0.03
C LEU A 80 5.69 -10.97 -0.70
N LEU A 81 5.01 -11.65 -1.63
CA LEU A 81 5.68 -12.64 -2.49
C LEU A 81 6.69 -11.99 -3.44
N GLY A 82 6.48 -10.72 -3.81
CA GLY A 82 7.45 -9.91 -4.57
C GLY A 82 8.77 -9.69 -3.85
N VAL A 83 8.75 -9.71 -2.52
CA VAL A 83 9.93 -9.55 -1.67
C VAL A 83 10.31 -10.85 -0.96
N GLU A 84 9.98 -11.98 -1.58
CA GLU A 84 10.35 -13.32 -1.13
C GLU A 84 9.91 -13.67 0.32
N ALA A 85 8.83 -13.06 0.81
CA ALA A 85 8.29 -13.36 2.14
C ALA A 85 7.92 -14.86 2.26
N THR A 86 8.27 -15.45 3.41
CA THR A 86 7.93 -16.86 3.69
C THR A 86 6.43 -17.06 3.85
N SER A 87 5.97 -18.30 3.66
CA SER A 87 4.55 -18.65 3.89
C SER A 87 4.10 -18.33 5.32
N ALA A 88 5.00 -18.47 6.31
CA ALA A 88 4.73 -18.11 7.70
C ALA A 88 4.56 -16.59 7.89
N GLN A 89 5.42 -15.78 7.27
CA GLN A 89 5.31 -14.32 7.30
C GLN A 89 4.02 -13.84 6.64
N ILE A 90 3.67 -14.40 5.48
CA ILE A 90 2.43 -14.05 4.77
C ILE A 90 1.21 -14.41 5.63
N ALA A 91 1.17 -15.61 6.21
CA ALA A 91 0.07 -16.04 7.07
C ALA A 91 -0.06 -15.13 8.30
N LYS A 92 1.07 -14.78 8.94
CA LYS A 92 1.12 -13.88 10.09
C LYS A 92 0.62 -12.48 9.72
N ALA A 93 1.10 -11.91 8.62
CA ALA A 93 0.73 -10.58 8.19
C ALA A 93 -0.77 -10.50 7.83
N LYS A 94 -1.32 -11.52 7.16
CA LYS A 94 -2.77 -11.61 6.86
C LYS A 94 -3.63 -11.73 8.12
N LEU A 95 -3.13 -12.40 9.16
CA LEU A 95 -3.84 -12.54 10.44
C LEU A 95 -3.89 -11.23 11.24
N LEU A 96 -2.89 -10.37 11.06
CA LEU A 96 -2.78 -9.08 11.76
C LEU A 96 -3.48 -7.93 11.01
N LEU A 97 -3.85 -8.16 9.75
CA LEU A 97 -4.56 -7.20 8.92
C LEU A 97 -6.08 -7.46 8.91
N GLY A 98 -6.85 -6.38 8.98
CA GLY A 98 -8.31 -6.42 8.89
C GLY A 98 -9.03 -6.70 10.23
N PRO A 99 -10.30 -6.25 10.38
CA PRO A 99 -10.99 -5.25 9.56
C PRO A 99 -10.26 -3.89 9.58
N PHE A 100 -10.51 -3.00 8.62
CA PHE A 100 -9.83 -1.71 8.52
C PHE A 100 -10.71 -0.53 8.94
N SER A 101 -10.15 0.45 9.64
CA SER A 101 -10.72 1.79 9.74
C SER A 101 -10.19 2.70 8.65
N TYR A 102 -11.01 3.66 8.28
CA TYR A 102 -10.69 4.64 7.26
C TYR A 102 -10.82 6.04 7.82
N GLY A 103 -9.94 6.93 7.39
CA GLY A 103 -10.05 8.34 7.69
C GLY A 103 -9.25 9.20 6.73
N LYS A 104 -9.09 10.47 7.07
CA LYS A 104 -8.36 11.41 6.22
C LYS A 104 -6.85 11.18 6.33
N THR A 105 -6.12 11.52 5.27
CA THR A 105 -4.66 11.59 5.31
C THR A 105 -4.19 12.48 6.47
N HIS A 106 -3.23 12.00 7.24
CA HIS A 106 -2.71 12.68 8.42
C HIS A 106 -1.18 12.85 8.40
N ILE A 107 -0.45 12.09 7.57
CA ILE A 107 1.00 12.22 7.42
C ILE A 107 1.34 12.80 6.05
N ARG A 108 1.67 14.10 6.01
CA ARG A 108 2.03 14.81 4.76
C ARG A 108 3.32 14.28 4.12
N SER A 109 4.24 13.75 4.92
CA SER A 109 5.52 13.21 4.42
C SER A 109 5.30 11.97 3.56
N VAL A 110 4.41 11.05 3.98
CA VAL A 110 4.03 9.86 3.20
C VAL A 110 3.41 10.25 1.85
N LEU A 111 2.64 11.34 1.77
CA LEU A 111 2.13 11.84 0.48
C LEU A 111 3.24 12.26 -0.48
N GLY A 112 4.34 12.81 0.03
CA GLY A 112 5.52 13.11 -0.77
C GLY A 112 6.08 11.83 -1.40
N THR A 113 6.34 10.80 -0.58
CA THR A 113 6.80 9.50 -1.05
C THR A 113 5.85 8.86 -2.07
N MET A 114 4.53 8.94 -1.86
CA MET A 114 3.53 8.42 -2.81
C MET A 114 3.56 9.14 -4.16
N ASN A 115 3.92 10.43 -4.20
CA ASN A 115 4.09 11.16 -5.46
C ASN A 115 5.34 10.69 -6.21
N ASP A 116 6.44 10.42 -5.50
CA ASP A 116 7.65 9.86 -6.10
C ASP A 116 7.39 8.44 -6.64
N MET A 117 6.69 7.61 -5.87
CA MET A 117 6.24 6.28 -6.30
C MET A 117 5.33 6.36 -7.53
N LYS A 118 4.36 7.29 -7.54
CA LYS A 118 3.49 7.54 -8.70
C LYS A 118 4.31 7.88 -9.94
N PHE A 119 5.30 8.77 -9.82
CA PHE A 119 6.16 9.16 -10.94
C PHE A 119 6.93 7.96 -11.50
N ASN A 120 7.55 7.15 -10.63
CA ASN A 120 8.23 5.92 -11.03
C ASN A 120 7.28 4.95 -11.73
N MET A 121 6.10 4.72 -11.16
CA MET A 121 5.07 3.88 -11.77
C MET A 121 4.62 4.40 -13.13
N GLU A 122 4.32 5.69 -13.28
CA GLU A 122 3.93 6.28 -14.57
C GLU A 122 4.96 5.98 -15.64
N TYR A 123 6.24 6.23 -15.34
CA TYR A 123 7.32 5.99 -16.28
C TYR A 123 7.46 4.50 -16.65
N MET A 124 7.45 3.61 -15.67
CA MET A 124 7.63 2.17 -15.89
C MET A 124 6.45 1.55 -16.63
N LEU A 125 5.23 1.91 -16.24
CA LEU A 125 4.03 1.40 -16.90
C LEU A 125 3.95 1.86 -18.36
N ILE A 126 4.33 3.10 -18.67
CA ILE A 126 4.31 3.62 -20.05
C ILE A 126 5.46 3.03 -20.88
N ASN A 127 6.69 3.07 -20.37
CA ASN A 127 7.89 2.79 -21.18
C ASN A 127 8.35 1.33 -21.14
N ARG A 128 7.86 0.51 -20.20
CA ARG A 128 8.22 -0.91 -20.11
C ARG A 128 7.06 -1.85 -20.42
N LEU A 129 5.85 -1.54 -19.93
CA LEU A 129 4.66 -2.38 -20.22
C LEU A 129 3.81 -1.85 -21.37
N GLY A 130 3.69 -0.53 -21.52
CA GLY A 130 2.76 0.09 -22.49
C GLY A 130 1.28 -0.12 -22.17
N HIS A 131 0.97 -0.76 -21.03
CA HIS A 131 -0.38 -0.98 -20.54
C HIS A 131 -0.40 -1.09 -19.01
N LEU A 132 -1.60 -1.06 -18.44
CA LEU A 132 -1.79 -1.36 -17.02
C LEU A 132 -1.49 -2.85 -16.76
N PRO A 133 -0.89 -3.24 -15.62
CA PRO A 133 -0.61 -4.65 -15.32
C PRO A 133 -1.87 -5.52 -15.43
N LYS A 134 -1.75 -6.67 -16.11
CA LYS A 134 -2.82 -7.63 -16.38
C LYS A 134 -2.58 -8.97 -15.67
N THR A 135 -1.32 -9.28 -15.36
CA THR A 135 -0.95 -10.53 -14.69
C THR A 135 -0.42 -10.28 -13.29
N ARG A 136 -0.45 -11.31 -12.44
CA ARG A 136 0.17 -11.27 -11.11
C ARG A 136 1.66 -10.90 -11.19
N GLY A 137 2.39 -11.45 -12.16
CA GLY A 137 3.83 -11.18 -12.33
C GLY A 137 4.11 -9.72 -12.66
N GLU A 138 3.29 -9.06 -13.48
CA GLU A 138 3.45 -7.64 -13.78
C GLU A 138 3.12 -6.74 -12.58
N ILE A 139 2.12 -7.12 -11.77
CA ILE A 139 1.79 -6.42 -10.51
C ILE A 139 2.94 -6.57 -9.52
N GLN A 140 3.47 -7.79 -9.38
CA GLN A 140 4.58 -8.10 -8.51
C GLN A 140 5.83 -7.33 -8.94
N TRP A 141 6.14 -7.29 -10.24
CA TRP A 141 7.28 -6.55 -10.77
C TRP A 141 7.20 -5.05 -10.47
N ILE A 142 6.07 -4.38 -10.77
CA ILE A 142 5.96 -2.94 -10.53
C ILE A 142 5.95 -2.61 -9.03
N THR A 143 5.35 -3.47 -8.21
CA THR A 143 5.31 -3.29 -6.74
C THR A 143 6.68 -3.56 -6.12
N GLY A 144 7.40 -4.57 -6.62
CA GLY A 144 8.76 -4.93 -6.21
C GLY A 144 9.74 -3.79 -6.45
N LEU A 145 9.69 -3.17 -7.64
CA LEU A 145 10.51 -1.98 -7.94
C LEU A 145 10.35 -0.87 -6.89
N LEU A 146 9.12 -0.61 -6.44
CA LEU A 146 8.87 0.37 -5.38
C LEU A 146 9.46 -0.10 -4.05
N ASN A 147 9.31 -1.38 -3.70
CA ASN A 147 9.77 -1.92 -2.42
C ASN A 147 11.30 -2.14 -2.33
N GLU A 148 11.97 -2.23 -3.47
CA GLU A 148 13.44 -2.22 -3.59
C GLU A 148 14.02 -0.80 -3.51
N THR A 149 13.20 0.22 -3.73
CA THR A 149 13.65 1.62 -3.72
C THR A 149 13.77 2.13 -2.28
N PRO A 150 14.93 2.69 -1.88
CA PRO A 150 15.08 3.34 -0.58
C PRO A 150 14.29 4.66 -0.52
N TYR A 151 13.62 4.92 0.60
CA TYR A 151 12.85 6.15 0.81
C TYR A 151 13.27 6.88 2.09
N SER A 152 13.23 8.20 2.04
CA SER A 152 13.39 9.08 3.20
C SER A 152 12.18 9.99 3.32
N GLY A 153 11.98 10.55 4.52
CA GLY A 153 10.88 11.47 4.82
C GLY A 153 11.18 12.24 6.09
N LYS A 154 10.49 13.37 6.30
CA LYS A 154 10.70 14.19 7.51
C LYS A 154 10.22 13.53 8.79
N ASP A 155 9.40 12.50 8.65
CA ASP A 155 8.80 11.69 9.71
C ASP A 155 9.60 10.40 9.99
N ILE A 156 10.72 10.20 9.30
CA ILE A 156 11.62 9.07 9.52
C ILE A 156 13.01 9.63 9.83
N ASP A 157 13.64 9.14 10.88
CA ASP A 157 14.97 9.62 11.32
C ASP A 157 16.08 9.39 10.27
N ASN A 158 15.86 8.52 9.28
CA ASN A 158 16.82 8.14 8.25
C ASN A 158 16.09 7.64 6.98
N CYS A 159 16.79 6.86 6.15
CA CYS A 159 16.23 6.09 5.06
C CYS A 159 15.64 4.75 5.55
N VAL A 160 14.50 4.36 4.98
CA VAL A 160 13.93 3.01 5.12
C VAL A 160 14.12 2.20 3.86
N PHE A 161 14.23 0.90 4.05
CA PHE A 161 14.34 -0.11 2.99
C PHE A 161 13.09 -0.97 3.08
N ALA A 162 12.09 -0.65 2.25
CA ALA A 162 10.71 -1.11 2.42
C ALA A 162 10.59 -2.63 2.58
N GLU A 163 11.20 -3.41 1.68
CA GLU A 163 11.27 -4.87 1.78
C GLU A 163 11.79 -5.34 3.15
N ARG A 164 13.03 -4.95 3.48
CA ARG A 164 13.74 -5.42 4.67
C ARG A 164 13.00 -5.02 5.95
N ASP A 165 12.54 -3.79 6.00
CA ASP A 165 11.92 -3.21 7.19
C ASP A 165 10.50 -3.76 7.37
N MET A 166 9.75 -4.05 6.29
CA MET A 166 8.46 -4.75 6.36
C MET A 166 8.58 -6.18 6.88
N LEU A 167 9.55 -6.96 6.38
CA LEU A 167 9.75 -8.33 6.84
C LEU A 167 10.12 -8.38 8.33
N ARG A 168 11.06 -7.53 8.76
CA ARG A 168 11.41 -7.38 10.19
C ARG A 168 10.21 -6.99 11.04
N LEU A 169 9.38 -6.09 10.53
CA LEU A 169 8.20 -5.62 11.21
C LEU A 169 7.16 -6.75 11.35
N ILE A 170 6.97 -7.58 10.33
CA ILE A 170 6.11 -8.77 10.41
C ILE A 170 6.67 -9.77 11.43
N ASP A 171 7.97 -10.02 11.43
CA ASP A 171 8.61 -10.96 12.36
C ASP A 171 8.47 -10.50 13.82
N GLY A 172 8.61 -9.20 14.08
CA GLY A 172 8.45 -8.60 15.40
C GLY A 172 7.01 -8.30 15.84
N ALA A 173 6.02 -8.39 14.95
CA ALA A 173 4.63 -8.04 15.30
C ALA A 173 3.98 -9.12 16.19
N GLU A 174 3.34 -8.70 17.28
CA GLU A 174 2.51 -9.55 18.14
C GLU A 174 1.03 -9.20 17.97
N LYS A 175 0.13 -10.14 18.31
CA LYS A 175 -1.31 -9.84 18.37
C LYS A 175 -1.54 -8.89 19.56
N SER A 176 -1.83 -7.63 19.26
CA SER A 176 -2.24 -6.61 20.24
C SER A 176 -3.65 -6.86 20.74
#